data_AF-A0A841GZV4-F1
#
_entry.id   AF-A0A841GZV4-F1
#
_cell.length_a   1.000
_cell.length_b   1.000
_cell.length_c   1.000
_cell.angle_alpha   90.00
_cell.angle_beta   90.00
_cell.angle_gamma   90.00
#
_symmetry.space_group_name_H-M   'P 1'
#
loop_
_entity.id
_entity.type
_entity.pdbx_description
1 polymer ?
#
loop_
_entity_poly.entity_id
_entity_poly.type
_entity_poly.pdbx_seq_one_letter_code
_entity_poly.pdbx_strand_id
1 'polypeptide(L)'
;MGLPKHVRLQEFYRRLSASPPAQSDDEMFVRYCTLLDQVEDELTGIPYDPSAWMSDGRLYPPQKDRMLRAPAGHVTVFRSRGHLTRLGENGAIEIVRVNGAVEFRKAGSDGRHIHDQSDLPVDDGA
;
A
#
# COMPACT_ATOMS: atom_id res chain seq x y z
N MET A 1 -11.53 -24.03 -1.31
CA MET A 1 -10.10 -23.80 -1.07
C MET A 1 -9.80 -22.40 -1.57
N GLY A 2 -9.26 -21.51 -0.73
CA GLY A 2 -8.95 -20.13 -1.13
C GLY A 2 -7.80 -20.06 -2.14
N LEU A 3 -7.70 -18.94 -2.85
CA LEU A 3 -6.61 -18.69 -3.79
C LEU A 3 -5.28 -18.46 -3.05
N PRO A 4 -4.14 -18.80 -3.68
CA PRO A 4 -2.82 -18.52 -3.10
C PRO A 4 -2.59 -17.04 -2.84
N LYS A 5 -1.84 -16.73 -1.78
CA LYS A 5 -1.53 -15.36 -1.34
C LYS A 5 -1.02 -14.44 -2.46
N HIS A 6 -0.16 -14.93 -3.34
CA HIS A 6 0.38 -14.13 -4.44
C HIS A 6 -0.69 -13.75 -5.48
N VAL A 7 -1.66 -14.65 -5.75
CA VAL A 7 -2.78 -14.39 -6.67
C VAL A 7 -3.71 -13.33 -6.08
N ARG A 8 -4.01 -13.44 -4.78
CA ARG A 8 -4.81 -12.44 -4.05
C ARG A 8 -4.14 -11.06 -4.06
N LEU A 9 -2.83 -11.01 -3.81
CA LEU A 9 -2.06 -9.76 -3.86
C LEU A 9 -2.07 -9.13 -5.26
N GLN A 10 -1.93 -9.94 -6.33
CA GLN A 10 -2.04 -9.46 -7.71
C GLN A 10 -3.44 -8.89 -8.01
N GLU A 11 -4.50 -9.54 -7.54
CA GLU A 11 -5.87 -9.06 -7.71
C GLU A 11 -6.10 -7.75 -6.95
N PHE A 12 -5.56 -7.63 -5.73
CA PHE A 12 -5.54 -6.37 -5.00
C PHE A 12 -4.87 -5.25 -5.80
N TYR A 13 -3.68 -5.48 -6.37
CA TYR A 13 -3.00 -4.49 -7.21
C TYR A 13 -3.81 -4.12 -8.46
N ARG A 14 -4.47 -5.10 -9.08
CA ARG A 14 -5.35 -4.86 -10.24
C ARG A 14 -6.52 -3.94 -9.86
N ARG A 15 -7.21 -4.21 -8.74
CA ARG A 15 -8.31 -3.37 -8.25
C ARG A 15 -7.84 -1.98 -7.86
N LEU A 16 -6.70 -1.89 -7.18
CA LEU A 16 -6.11 -0.61 -6.78
C LEU A 16 -5.75 0.25 -8.01
N SER A 17 -5.15 -0.36 -9.02
CA SER A 17 -4.83 0.28 -10.30
C SER A 17 -6.09 0.82 -11.00
N ALA A 18 -7.13 0.00 -11.10
CA ALA A 18 -8.40 0.34 -11.75
C ALA A 18 -9.25 1.36 -10.98
N SER A 19 -8.98 1.56 -9.69
CA SER A 19 -9.71 2.53 -8.88
C SER A 19 -9.42 3.97 -9.33
N PRO A 20 -10.37 4.92 -9.15
CA PRO A 20 -10.11 6.34 -9.41
C PRO A 20 -8.84 6.87 -8.70
N PRO A 21 -8.14 7.90 -9.21
CA PRO A 21 -7.11 8.57 -8.42
C PRO A 21 -7.67 9.05 -7.08
N ALA A 22 -6.92 8.86 -6.00
CA ALA A 22 -7.27 9.42 -4.70
C ALA A 22 -6.84 10.90 -4.64
N GLN A 23 -7.53 11.70 -3.84
CA GLN A 23 -7.22 13.12 -3.66
C GLN A 23 -6.27 13.38 -2.49
N SER A 24 -6.16 12.44 -1.54
CA SER A 24 -5.29 12.55 -0.38
C SER A 24 -4.72 11.21 0.06
N ASP A 25 -3.68 11.25 0.91
CA ASP A 25 -3.11 10.06 1.54
C ASP A 25 -4.13 9.34 2.43
N ASP A 26 -4.97 10.06 3.18
CA ASP A 26 -6.06 9.48 3.97
C ASP A 26 -7.10 8.77 3.10
N GLU A 27 -7.51 9.36 1.97
CA GLU A 27 -8.44 8.72 1.04
C GLU A 27 -7.80 7.46 0.43
N MET A 28 -6.54 7.55 0.03
CA MET A 28 -5.78 6.42 -0.51
C MET A 28 -5.61 5.32 0.55
N PHE A 29 -5.40 5.67 1.81
CA PHE A 29 -5.30 4.71 2.92
C PHE A 29 -6.62 3.97 3.15
N VAL A 30 -7.74 4.69 3.24
CA VAL A 30 -9.07 4.06 3.40
C VAL A 30 -9.33 3.10 2.24
N ARG A 31 -9.06 3.56 1.01
CA ARG A 31 -9.23 2.74 -0.19
C ARG A 31 -8.34 1.50 -0.21
N TYR A 32 -7.07 1.64 0.16
CA TYR A 32 -6.14 0.53 0.30
C TYR A 32 -6.72 -0.52 1.25
N CYS A 33 -7.17 -0.11 2.44
CA CYS A 33 -7.70 -1.02 3.45
C CYS A 33 -8.96 -1.74 2.95
N THR A 34 -9.94 -0.96 2.45
CA THR A 34 -11.20 -1.52 1.94
C THR A 34 -10.98 -2.51 0.81
N LEU A 35 -10.14 -2.18 -0.17
CA LEU A 35 -9.90 -3.09 -1.30
C LEU A 35 -9.15 -4.35 -0.88
N LEU A 36 -8.22 -4.26 0.07
CA LEU A 36 -7.52 -5.44 0.56
C LEU A 36 -8.48 -6.36 1.31
N ASP A 37 -9.30 -5.82 2.21
CA ASP A 37 -10.27 -6.63 2.96
C ASP A 37 -11.29 -7.30 2.03
N GLN A 38 -11.81 -6.58 1.03
CA GLN A 38 -12.72 -7.15 0.03
C GLN A 38 -12.08 -8.32 -0.75
N VAL A 39 -10.84 -8.14 -1.22
CA VAL A 39 -10.12 -9.20 -1.94
C VAL A 39 -9.92 -10.42 -1.06
N GLU A 40 -9.58 -10.22 0.22
CA GLU A 40 -9.39 -11.33 1.15
C GLU A 40 -10.70 -12.04 1.47
N ASP A 41 -11.77 -11.30 1.77
CA ASP A 41 -13.10 -11.85 2.04
C ASP A 41 -13.61 -12.70 0.87
N GLU A 42 -13.39 -12.25 -0.36
CA GLU A 42 -13.83 -12.96 -1.56
C GLU A 42 -12.96 -14.17 -1.90
N LEU A 43 -11.64 -14.12 -1.68
CA LEU A 43 -10.71 -15.05 -2.31
C LEU A 43 -9.95 -15.97 -1.37
N THR A 44 -9.78 -15.63 -0.08
CA THR A 44 -9.04 -16.51 0.85
C THR A 44 -9.96 -17.52 1.53
N GLY A 45 -11.24 -17.17 1.73
CA GLY A 45 -12.20 -17.99 2.51
C GLY A 45 -11.86 -18.08 4.00
N ILE A 46 -10.84 -17.34 4.45
CA ILE A 46 -10.44 -17.19 5.85
C ILE A 46 -11.14 -15.94 6.39
N PRO A 47 -11.99 -16.05 7.42
CA PRO A 47 -12.65 -14.90 8.02
C PRO A 47 -11.64 -13.86 8.53
N TYR A 48 -12.03 -12.59 8.53
CA TYR A 48 -11.23 -11.54 9.15
C TYR A 48 -11.15 -11.77 10.67
N ASP A 49 -9.94 -12.05 11.17
CA ASP A 49 -9.66 -12.17 12.60
C ASP A 49 -8.33 -11.46 12.92
N PRO A 50 -8.38 -10.22 13.43
CA PRO A 50 -7.18 -9.45 13.71
C PRO A 50 -6.33 -10.05 14.84
N SER A 51 -6.82 -11.04 15.60
CA SER A 51 -6.02 -11.77 16.59
C SER A 51 -5.13 -12.84 15.96
N ALA A 52 -5.46 -13.32 14.75
CA ALA A 52 -4.77 -14.39 14.04
C ALA A 52 -3.87 -13.91 12.89
N TRP A 53 -3.66 -12.59 12.76
CA TRP A 53 -2.99 -11.95 11.61
C TRP A 53 -1.58 -12.46 11.29
N MET A 54 -0.91 -13.11 12.24
CA MET A 54 0.44 -13.67 12.06
C MET A 54 0.45 -15.11 11.55
N SER A 55 -0.65 -15.85 11.68
CA SER A 55 -0.67 -17.32 11.54
C SER A 55 -1.72 -17.84 10.58
N ASP A 56 -2.78 -17.08 10.27
CA ASP A 56 -3.88 -17.55 9.42
C ASP A 56 -3.56 -17.52 7.91
N GLY A 57 -2.58 -16.73 7.48
CA GLY A 57 -2.22 -16.57 6.06
C GLY A 57 -3.10 -15.59 5.28
N ARG A 58 -4.06 -14.92 5.94
CA ARG A 58 -4.80 -13.78 5.40
C ARG A 58 -3.88 -12.55 5.34
N LEU A 59 -4.07 -11.71 4.33
CA LEU A 59 -3.39 -10.41 4.24
C LEU A 59 -4.16 -9.39 5.07
N TYR A 60 -3.47 -8.64 5.92
CA TYR A 60 -4.08 -7.60 6.73
C TYR A 60 -3.56 -6.21 6.31
N PRO A 61 -4.45 -5.19 6.27
CA PRO A 61 -4.02 -3.82 6.06
C PRO A 61 -3.04 -3.35 7.14
N PRO A 62 -2.14 -2.40 6.82
CA PRO A 62 -1.29 -1.77 7.82
C PRO A 62 -2.13 -0.97 8.82
N GLN A 63 -1.70 -0.97 10.09
CA GLN A 63 -2.34 -0.19 11.14
C GLN A 63 -1.74 1.23 11.21
N LYS A 64 -2.57 2.24 11.52
CA LYS A 64 -2.16 3.66 11.57
C LYS A 64 -1.16 3.97 12.70
N ASP A 65 -1.11 3.17 13.75
CA ASP A 65 -0.13 3.29 14.85
C ASP A 65 1.32 2.98 14.41
N ARG A 66 1.49 2.23 13.31
CA ARG A 66 2.79 1.94 12.67
C ARG A 66 3.17 2.92 11.54
N MET A 67 2.54 4.09 11.54
CA MET A 67 2.81 5.16 10.60
C MET A 67 4.11 5.87 10.97
N LEU A 68 5.07 5.90 10.03
CA LEU A 68 6.20 6.81 10.07
C LEU A 68 5.88 7.95 9.09
N ARG A 69 5.73 9.17 9.61
CA ARG A 69 5.80 10.37 8.75
C ARG A 69 7.27 10.61 8.42
N ALA A 70 7.60 10.68 7.13
CA ALA A 70 8.95 11.03 6.73
C ALA A 70 9.28 12.47 7.17
N PRO A 71 10.54 12.79 7.53
CA PRO A 71 10.93 14.13 7.97
C PRO A 71 10.66 15.25 6.94
N ALA A 72 10.54 14.90 5.65
CA ALA A 72 10.26 15.81 4.54
C ALA A 72 8.76 15.91 4.15
N GLY A 73 7.87 15.72 5.12
CA GLY A 73 6.52 16.31 5.13
C GLY A 73 5.42 15.64 4.30
N HIS A 74 5.70 15.20 3.07
CA HIS A 74 4.63 14.92 2.09
C HIS A 74 4.32 13.44 1.86
N VAL A 75 4.99 12.53 2.58
CA VAL A 75 4.84 11.09 2.40
C VAL A 75 4.61 10.38 3.73
N THR A 76 3.49 9.68 3.79
CA THR A 76 3.11 8.78 4.88
C THR A 76 3.62 7.36 4.58
N VAL A 77 4.41 6.76 5.47
CA VAL A 77 4.99 5.42 5.26
C VAL A 77 4.48 4.42 6.29
N PHE A 78 3.95 3.30 5.80
CA PHE A 78 3.55 2.14 6.59
C PHE A 78 4.53 0.98 6.37
N ARG A 79 4.97 0.35 7.46
CA ARG A 79 5.83 -0.84 7.41
C ARG A 79 5.01 -2.11 7.59
N SER A 80 5.16 -3.03 6.65
CA SER A 80 4.60 -4.39 6.71
C SER A 80 5.74 -5.41 6.59
N ARG A 81 5.45 -6.70 6.86
CA ARG A 81 6.46 -7.75 6.72
C ARG A 81 6.90 -7.85 5.25
N GLY A 82 8.14 -7.44 4.97
CA GLY A 82 8.75 -7.47 3.65
C GLY A 82 8.40 -6.31 2.71
N HIS A 83 7.53 -5.38 3.13
CA HIS A 83 7.08 -4.26 2.29
C HIS A 83 7.00 -2.93 3.05
N LEU A 84 7.12 -1.85 2.28
CA LEU A 84 6.87 -0.47 2.65
C LEU A 84 5.75 0.04 1.74
N THR A 85 4.68 0.54 2.34
CA THR A 85 3.63 1.26 1.62
C THR A 85 3.83 2.74 1.86
N ARG A 86 4.01 3.51 0.81
CA ARG A 86 4.18 4.96 0.83
C ARG A 86 2.95 5.59 0.24
N LEU A 87 2.41 6.63 0.88
CA LEU A 87 1.28 7.42 0.40
C LEU A 87 1.71 8.89 0.31
N GLY A 88 1.46 9.53 -0.83
CA GLY A 88 1.68 10.96 -1.02
C GLY A 88 0.44 11.77 -0.65
N GLU A 89 0.63 13.02 -0.22
CA GLU A 89 -0.48 13.94 0.12
C GLU A 89 -1.46 14.18 -1.05
N ASN A 90 -1.03 13.99 -2.29
CA ASN A 90 -1.89 14.07 -3.47
C ASN A 90 -2.74 12.79 -3.73
N GLY A 91 -2.62 11.76 -2.87
CA GLY A 91 -3.24 10.45 -3.02
C GLY A 91 -2.44 9.43 -3.85
N ALA A 92 -1.20 9.72 -4.22
CA ALA A 92 -0.33 8.74 -4.85
C ALA A 92 0.03 7.60 -3.89
N ILE A 93 0.30 6.42 -4.44
CA ILE A 93 0.76 5.26 -3.66
C ILE A 93 1.91 4.55 -4.35
N GLU A 94 2.86 4.08 -3.54
CA GLU A 94 3.93 3.19 -3.94
C GLU A 94 4.06 2.05 -2.92
N ILE A 95 4.14 0.81 -3.41
CA ILE A 95 4.42 -0.37 -2.59
C ILE A 95 5.78 -0.92 -3.02
N VAL A 96 6.69 -0.96 -2.07
CA VAL A 96 8.10 -1.31 -2.27
C VAL A 96 8.44 -2.48 -1.37
N ARG A 97 9.23 -3.44 -1.85
CA ARG A 97 9.88 -4.41 -0.98
C ARG A 97 10.91 -3.72 -0.10
N VAL A 98 11.20 -4.32 1.05
CA VAL A 98 12.26 -3.85 1.96
C VAL A 98 13.66 -3.81 1.32
N ASN A 99 13.89 -4.54 0.22
CA ASN A 99 15.12 -4.49 -0.57
C ASN A 99 15.13 -3.36 -1.62
N GLY A 100 14.12 -2.49 -1.65
CA GLY A 100 14.01 -1.37 -2.59
C GLY A 100 13.32 -1.69 -3.91
N ALA A 101 12.98 -2.96 -4.21
CA ALA A 101 12.27 -3.30 -5.44
C ALA A 101 10.81 -2.82 -5.40
N VAL A 102 10.42 -2.02 -6.38
CA VAL A 102 9.05 -1.51 -6.51
C VAL A 102 8.15 -2.61 -7.03
N GLU A 103 7.03 -2.83 -6.35
CA GLU A 103 6.00 -3.80 -6.78
C GLU A 103 4.78 -3.14 -7.39
N PHE A 104 4.43 -1.94 -6.92
CA PHE A 104 3.24 -1.23 -7.38
C PHE A 104 3.41 0.29 -7.27
N ARG A 105 2.87 1.01 -8.25
CA ARG A 105 2.77 2.47 -8.28
C ARG A 105 1.44 2.91 -8.86
N LYS A 106 0.87 3.96 -8.29
CA LYS A 106 -0.26 4.70 -8.86
C LYS A 106 -0.13 6.18 -8.54
N ALA A 107 -0.41 7.02 -9.54
CA ALA A 107 -0.40 8.47 -9.40
C ALA A 107 -1.59 8.97 -8.58
N GLY A 108 -1.42 10.11 -7.94
CA GLY A 108 -2.47 10.82 -7.23
C GLY A 108 -3.40 11.60 -8.17
N SER A 109 -4.28 12.41 -7.59
CA SER A 109 -5.28 13.20 -8.32
C SER A 109 -4.68 14.23 -9.30
N ASP A 110 -3.47 14.71 -9.04
CA ASP A 110 -2.72 15.65 -9.89
C ASP A 110 -1.88 14.95 -10.98
N GLY A 111 -2.00 13.63 -11.12
CA GLY A 111 -1.25 12.84 -12.10
C GLY A 111 0.21 12.56 -11.72
N ARG A 112 0.69 13.03 -10.56
CA ARG A 112 2.06 12.82 -10.09
C ARG A 112 2.20 11.60 -9.18
N HIS A 113 3.35 10.92 -9.28
CA HIS A 113 3.75 9.84 -8.39
C HIS A 113 4.48 10.36 -7.14
N ILE A 114 4.78 9.46 -6.20
CA ILE A 114 5.48 9.83 -4.96
C ILE A 114 6.88 10.41 -5.22
N HIS A 115 7.61 9.88 -6.22
CA HIS A 115 8.94 10.38 -6.58
C HIS A 115 8.89 11.75 -7.28
N ASP A 116 7.75 12.15 -7.82
CA ASP A 116 7.55 13.47 -8.43
C ASP A 116 7.18 14.54 -7.37
N GLN A 117 6.81 14.11 -6.16
CA GLN A 117 6.42 14.98 -5.04
C GLN A 117 7.60 15.31 -4.13
N SER A 118 8.79 14.85 -4.49
CA SER A 118 9.93 14.90 -3.62
C SER A 118 11.08 15.66 -4.27
N ASP A 119 11.42 16.81 -3.68
CA ASP A 119 12.82 17.23 -3.48
C ASP A 119 13.54 16.24 -2.55
N LEU A 120 13.38 14.93 -2.74
CA LEU A 120 14.22 13.94 -2.10
C LEU A 120 15.57 14.07 -2.80
N PRO A 121 16.69 14.28 -2.07
CA PRO A 121 17.99 14.22 -2.71
C PRO A 121 18.08 12.87 -3.41
N VAL A 122 18.24 12.94 -4.73
CA VAL A 122 18.97 11.90 -5.46
C VAL A 122 20.29 11.80 -4.72
N ASP A 123 20.49 10.69 -4.00
CA ASP A 123 21.82 10.29 -3.58
C ASP A 123 22.54 9.91 -4.89
N ASP A 124 23.01 10.94 -5.60
CA ASP A 124 24.02 10.80 -6.64
C ASP A 124 25.29 10.38 -5.91
N GLY A 125 25.36 9.09 -5.62
CA GLY A 125 26.57 8.45 -5.11
C GLY A 125 27.71 8.74 -6.06
N ALA A 126 28.59 9.65 -5.63
CA ALA A 126 29.93 9.87 -6.15
C ALA A 126 30.95 9.09 -5.31
#